data_AF-A0A9P5ED57-F1
#
_entry.id   AF-A0A9P5ED57-F1
#
_cell.length_a   1.000
_cell.length_b   1.000
_cell.length_c   1.000
_cell.angle_alpha   90.00
_cell.angle_beta   90.00
_cell.angle_gamma   90.00
#
_symmetry.space_group_name_H-M   'P 1'
#
loop_
_entity.id
_entity.type
_entity.pdbx_description
1 polymer ?
#
loop_
_entity_poly.entity_id
_entity_poly.type
_entity_poly.pdbx_seq_one_letter_code
_entity_poly.pdbx_strand_id
1 'polypeptide(L)'
;MATLATASRLCLRTAAKPAVPAVRALSTTAVRTDSASASGYSSPFKFQGESKGAQIPNFGKYVSSGGETKNKLYSYFMVGALGAVSAAGAKSTVQEFLVNMSASADVLAMAKVEVDLSSIPEGKNVIIKWRGKPVFIRHRTQDEIDQANKVNISALRDPEEDSARVKNPEWLIMLGVCTHLGCVPIGEAGDYGGWFCPCHGSHYDISGRIRKGPAPLNLEIPEYDFPEDGKLVVG
;
A
#
# COMPACT_ATOMS: atom_id res chain seq x y z
N MET A 1 -8.84 16.82 2.57
CA MET A 1 -7.65 17.33 3.28
C MET A 1 -7.99 17.50 4.75
N ALA A 2 -7.51 16.60 5.61
CA ALA A 2 -7.38 16.82 7.05
C ALA A 2 -6.33 15.82 7.56
N THR A 3 -5.34 16.35 8.27
CA THR A 3 -4.09 15.70 8.68
C THR A 3 -4.32 14.74 9.84
N LEU A 4 -4.09 13.45 9.59
CA LEU A 4 -3.96 12.39 10.61
C LEU A 4 -2.65 12.59 11.38
N ALA A 5 -2.72 13.34 12.48
CA ALA A 5 -1.59 13.52 13.39
C ALA A 5 -2.01 13.24 14.85
N THR A 6 -2.78 12.20 15.13
CA THR A 6 -3.00 11.74 16.52
C THR A 6 -3.46 10.28 16.60
N ALA A 7 -2.56 9.33 16.37
CA ALA A 7 -2.72 7.94 16.86
C ALA A 7 -1.42 7.18 16.62
N SER A 8 -0.54 7.09 17.62
CA SER A 8 0.46 6.03 17.81
C SER A 8 1.35 6.35 19.02
N ARG A 9 0.75 6.36 20.21
CA ARG A 9 1.48 6.23 21.48
C ARG A 9 0.87 5.05 22.23
N LEU A 10 1.31 3.84 21.90
CA LEU A 10 1.40 2.67 22.77
C LEU A 10 1.78 1.48 21.88
N CYS A 11 2.48 0.50 22.46
CA CYS A 11 3.02 -0.72 21.83
C CYS A 11 4.40 -0.56 21.19
N LEU A 12 5.45 -0.58 22.03
CA LEU A 12 6.67 -1.38 21.82
C LEU A 12 7.60 -1.23 23.04
N ARG A 13 7.25 -1.92 24.13
CA ARG A 13 8.18 -2.34 25.19
C ARG A 13 8.30 -3.85 25.08
N THR A 14 9.33 -4.33 24.39
CA THR A 14 10.05 -5.61 24.55
C THR A 14 10.76 -5.96 23.24
N ALA A 15 11.99 -5.47 23.08
CA ALA A 15 12.97 -6.09 22.20
C ALA A 15 14.35 -5.84 22.84
N ALA A 16 14.98 -6.93 23.25
CA ALA A 16 16.33 -6.92 23.80
C ALA A 16 17.30 -6.33 22.76
N LYS A 17 18.12 -5.38 23.20
CA LYS A 17 19.18 -4.79 22.38
C LYS A 17 20.27 -5.85 22.13
N PRO A 18 20.75 -6.08 20.90
CA PRO A 18 22.03 -6.73 20.71
C PRO A 18 23.12 -5.78 21.23
N ALA A 19 23.96 -6.28 22.15
CA ALA A 19 25.14 -5.57 22.60
C ALA A 19 26.19 -5.56 21.48
N VAL A 20 26.17 -4.52 20.65
CA VAL A 20 27.27 -4.21 19.73
C VAL A 20 28.33 -3.44 20.53
N PRO A 21 29.62 -3.80 20.50
CA PRO A 21 30.63 -3.04 21.21
C PRO A 21 30.72 -1.65 20.57
N ALA A 22 30.48 -0.62 21.36
CA ALA A 22 30.77 0.75 20.99
C ALA A 22 32.28 0.88 20.80
N VAL A 23 32.75 0.84 19.56
CA VAL A 23 34.10 1.27 19.21
C VAL A 23 34.13 2.79 19.36
N ARG A 24 34.36 3.22 20.59
CA ARG A 24 34.64 4.60 20.95
C ARG A 24 36.04 4.91 20.44
N ALA A 25 36.14 5.39 19.21
CA ALA A 25 37.36 6.04 18.74
C ALA A 25 37.55 7.32 19.56
N LEU A 26 38.25 7.21 20.69
CA LEU A 26 38.81 8.31 21.43
C LEU A 26 39.92 8.93 20.57
N SER A 27 39.54 9.77 19.61
CA SER A 27 40.46 10.73 19.01
C SER A 27 40.68 11.83 20.03
N THR A 28 41.67 11.65 20.89
CA THR A 28 42.22 12.71 21.74
C THR A 28 43.08 13.62 20.88
N THR A 29 42.48 14.43 20.02
CA THR A 29 43.16 15.60 19.47
C THR A 29 42.97 16.74 20.46
N ALA A 30 43.94 16.86 21.37
CA ALA A 30 44.12 18.08 22.14
C ALA A 30 44.36 19.23 21.16
N VAL A 31 43.51 20.27 21.25
CA VAL A 31 43.72 21.54 20.58
C VAL A 31 45.01 22.14 21.13
N ARG A 32 46.08 22.17 20.34
CA ARG A 32 47.25 23.00 20.61
C ARG A 32 47.05 24.34 19.92
N THR A 33 46.51 25.29 20.67
CA THR A 33 46.76 26.71 20.44
C THR A 33 48.20 26.96 20.85
N ASP A 34 49.14 26.95 19.90
CA ASP A 34 50.35 27.75 20.02
C ASP A 34 51.02 27.88 18.66
N SER A 35 51.25 29.14 18.32
CA SER A 35 52.01 29.64 17.17
C SER A 35 53.33 28.88 17.03
N ALA A 36 53.45 28.04 15.99
CA ALA A 36 54.73 27.43 15.63
C ALA A 36 55.63 28.48 14.95
N SER A 37 56.10 29.46 15.71
CA SER A 37 57.40 30.07 15.43
C SER A 37 58.46 29.00 15.69
N ALA A 38 59.33 28.83 14.70
CA ALA A 38 60.30 27.75 14.58
C ALA A 38 60.97 27.37 15.91
N SER A 39 60.79 26.13 16.35
CA SER A 39 61.60 25.57 17.43
C SER A 39 61.80 24.07 17.20
N GLY A 40 62.86 23.73 16.47
CA GLY A 40 63.49 22.42 16.58
C GLY A 40 64.42 22.46 17.78
N TYR A 41 64.11 21.73 18.85
CA TYR A 41 65.04 21.54 19.96
C TYR A 41 66.10 20.51 19.56
N SER A 42 67.38 20.88 19.56
CA SER A 42 68.49 19.92 19.48
C SER A 42 69.12 19.79 20.86
N SER A 43 69.04 18.60 21.46
CA SER A 43 69.76 18.33 22.70
C SER A 43 71.27 18.25 22.47
N PRO A 44 72.11 18.68 23.44
CA PRO A 44 73.58 18.65 23.32
C PRO A 44 74.20 17.30 23.75
N PHE A 45 73.43 16.41 24.38
CA PHE A 45 73.87 15.06 24.75
C PHE A 45 73.31 14.06 23.73
N LYS A 46 74.18 13.59 22.84
CA LYS A 46 73.94 12.42 22.00
C LYS A 46 74.57 11.21 22.71
N PHE A 47 73.89 10.05 22.75
CA PHE A 47 74.62 8.77 22.56
C PHE A 47 74.94 8.71 21.05
N GLN A 48 74.55 7.77 20.21
CA GLN A 48 74.00 8.23 18.92
C GLN A 48 72.67 7.51 18.68
N GLY A 49 71.68 7.55 19.57
CA GLY A 49 71.54 8.29 20.82
C GLY A 49 70.30 9.14 20.88
N GLU A 50 69.19 8.43 20.88
CA GLU A 50 67.85 8.84 21.25
C GLU A 50 67.10 9.81 20.32
N SER A 51 65.95 9.28 19.90
CA SER A 51 64.80 9.86 19.21
C SER A 51 64.97 11.29 18.67
N LYS A 52 65.38 11.42 17.40
CA LYS A 52 64.66 12.39 16.57
C LYS A 52 63.23 11.87 16.49
N GLY A 53 62.38 12.23 17.46
CA GLY A 53 60.93 12.12 17.30
C GLY A 53 60.60 12.63 15.90
N ALA A 54 59.90 11.82 15.13
CA ALA A 54 59.82 11.92 13.67
C ALA A 54 59.80 13.37 13.18
N GLN A 55 60.84 13.80 12.43
CA GLN A 55 60.84 15.12 11.81
C GLN A 55 59.71 15.16 10.79
N ILE A 56 58.65 15.91 11.11
CA ILE A 56 57.46 16.03 10.28
C ILE A 56 57.85 16.76 9.00
N PRO A 57 57.66 16.17 7.81
CA PRO A 57 57.90 16.84 6.53
C PRO A 57 57.07 18.13 6.38
N ASN A 58 57.53 19.05 5.52
CA ASN A 58 56.77 20.28 5.27
C ASN A 58 55.52 19.98 4.43
N PHE A 59 54.34 20.16 5.04
CA PHE A 59 53.04 20.00 4.37
C PHE A 59 52.40 21.32 3.92
N GLY A 60 53.13 22.43 3.93
CA GLY A 60 52.57 23.77 3.64
C GLY A 60 51.85 23.86 2.29
N LYS A 61 52.25 23.07 1.29
CA LYS A 61 51.55 22.97 0.00
C LYS A 61 50.17 22.30 0.07
N TYR A 62 49.91 21.51 1.11
CA TYR A 62 48.69 20.71 1.31
C TYR A 62 47.79 21.24 2.44
N VAL A 63 48.28 22.17 3.25
CA VAL A 63 47.50 22.79 4.32
C VAL A 63 46.53 23.80 3.71
N SER A 64 45.24 23.65 4.03
CA SER A 64 44.22 24.60 3.58
C SER A 64 44.45 25.98 4.21
N SER A 65 44.37 27.04 3.41
CA SER A 65 44.44 28.43 3.89
C SER A 65 43.14 28.94 4.55
N GLY A 66 42.03 28.21 4.38
CA GLY A 66 40.73 28.54 4.95
C GLY A 66 40.53 28.08 6.40
N GLY A 67 39.60 28.71 7.12
CA GLY A 67 39.27 28.35 8.51
C GLY A 67 38.65 26.95 8.63
N GLU A 68 39.03 26.22 9.69
CA GLU A 68 38.67 24.81 9.94
C GLU A 68 37.16 24.53 9.75
N THR A 69 36.29 25.37 10.31
CA THR A 69 34.84 25.22 10.21
C THR A 69 34.34 25.27 8.77
N LYS A 70 34.90 26.14 7.93
CA LYS A 70 34.49 26.27 6.51
C LYS A 70 34.85 25.02 5.72
N ASN A 71 36.05 24.48 5.93
CA ASN A 71 36.50 23.27 5.24
C ASN A 71 35.69 22.04 5.66
N LYS A 72 35.33 21.94 6.95
CA LYS A 72 34.43 20.89 7.45
C LYS A 72 33.03 21.00 6.87
N LEU A 73 32.45 22.21 6.85
CA LEU A 73 31.12 22.43 6.27
C LEU A 73 31.08 22.10 4.78
N TYR A 74 32.11 22.50 4.01
CA TYR A 74 32.22 22.14 2.60
C TYR A 74 32.32 20.62 2.41
N SER A 75 33.12 19.94 3.23
CA SER A 75 33.26 18.48 3.17
C SER A 75 31.95 17.77 3.51
N TYR A 76 31.25 18.20 4.57
CA TYR A 76 29.95 17.64 4.95
C TYR A 76 28.87 17.94 3.93
N PHE A 77 28.89 19.11 3.31
CA PHE A 77 27.98 19.45 2.22
C PHE A 77 28.18 18.51 1.04
N MET A 78 29.42 18.28 0.61
CA MET A 78 29.70 17.36 -0.51
C MET A 78 29.31 15.91 -0.20
N VAL A 79 29.63 15.41 0.99
CA VAL A 79 29.22 14.06 1.42
C VAL A 79 27.71 13.95 1.57
N GLY A 80 27.06 14.96 2.15
CA GLY A 80 25.60 15.01 2.32
C GLY A 80 24.87 15.08 0.99
N ALA A 81 25.35 15.88 0.04
CA ALA A 81 24.80 15.97 -1.31
C ALA A 81 24.92 14.64 -2.06
N LEU A 82 26.10 14.01 -2.02
CA LEU A 82 26.29 12.67 -2.61
C LEU A 82 25.38 11.63 -1.94
N GLY A 83 25.25 11.68 -0.61
CA GLY A 83 24.36 10.80 0.15
C GLY A 83 22.89 10.97 -0.25
N ALA A 84 22.43 12.21 -0.45
CA ALA A 84 21.06 12.50 -0.87
C ALA A 84 20.77 11.96 -2.29
N VAL A 85 21.68 12.19 -3.25
CA VAL A 85 21.55 11.66 -4.62
C VAL A 85 21.57 10.13 -4.61
N SER A 86 22.47 9.52 -3.82
CA SER A 86 22.56 8.06 -3.70
C SER A 86 21.29 7.47 -3.09
N ALA A 87 20.72 8.10 -2.06
CA ALA A 87 19.46 7.68 -1.46
C ALA A 87 18.28 7.80 -2.43
N ALA A 88 18.22 8.87 -3.23
CA ALA A 88 17.22 9.03 -4.28
C ALA A 88 17.35 7.94 -5.35
N GLY A 89 18.58 7.65 -5.80
CA GLY A 89 18.85 6.55 -6.74
C GLY A 89 18.42 5.19 -6.20
N ALA A 90 18.79 4.87 -4.95
CA ALA A 90 18.40 3.63 -4.30
C ALA A 90 16.87 3.50 -4.18
N LYS A 91 16.17 4.59 -3.83
CA LYS A 91 14.71 4.61 -3.78
C LYS A 91 14.11 4.31 -5.16
N SER A 92 14.58 4.99 -6.21
CA SER A 92 14.07 4.76 -7.57
C SER A 92 14.30 3.32 -8.01
N THR A 93 15.49 2.76 -7.77
CA THR A 93 15.77 1.35 -8.10
C THR A 93 14.81 0.39 -7.39
N VAL A 94 14.60 0.54 -6.08
CA VAL A 94 13.67 -0.32 -5.33
C VAL A 94 12.24 -0.13 -5.83
N GLN A 95 11.83 1.10 -6.11
CA GLN A 95 10.50 1.41 -6.61
C GLN A 95 10.23 0.75 -7.98
N GLU A 96 11.19 0.78 -8.91
CA GLU A 96 11.03 0.13 -10.22
C GLU A 96 10.83 -1.38 -10.08
N PHE A 97 11.58 -2.05 -9.20
CA PHE A 97 11.36 -3.47 -8.94
C PHE A 97 9.97 -3.77 -8.36
N LEU A 98 9.47 -2.90 -7.47
CA LEU A 98 8.12 -3.05 -6.90
C LEU A 98 7.03 -2.81 -7.95
N VAL A 99 7.17 -1.79 -8.79
CA VAL A 99 6.21 -1.49 -9.86
C VAL A 99 6.22 -2.60 -10.92
N ASN A 100 7.38 -3.19 -11.22
CA ASN A 100 7.48 -4.33 -12.13
C ASN A 100 6.78 -5.59 -11.60
N MET A 101 6.62 -5.72 -10.28
CA MET A 101 5.84 -6.81 -9.65
C MET A 101 4.37 -6.43 -9.39
N SER A 102 3.98 -5.17 -9.66
CA SER A 102 2.60 -4.70 -9.50
C SER A 102 1.72 -5.06 -10.71
N ALA A 103 0.44 -4.72 -10.67
CA ALA A 103 -0.49 -5.03 -11.76
C ALA A 103 -0.01 -4.42 -13.10
N SER A 104 0.09 -5.25 -14.14
CA SER A 104 0.53 -4.82 -15.46
C SER A 104 -0.55 -4.01 -16.18
N ALA A 105 -0.16 -3.23 -17.19
CA ALA A 105 -1.06 -2.36 -17.96
C ALA A 105 -2.22 -3.14 -18.62
N ASP A 106 -1.99 -4.38 -19.07
CA ASP A 106 -3.04 -5.23 -19.66
C ASP A 106 -4.11 -5.63 -18.62
N VAL A 107 -3.69 -5.94 -17.38
CA VAL A 107 -4.62 -6.22 -16.27
C VAL A 107 -5.42 -4.97 -15.89
N LEU A 108 -4.81 -3.79 -15.97
CA LEU A 108 -5.48 -2.51 -15.74
C LEU A 108 -6.41 -2.11 -16.88
N ALA A 109 -6.12 -2.51 -18.12
CA ALA A 109 -7.02 -2.28 -19.26
C ALA A 109 -8.34 -3.07 -19.10
N MET A 110 -8.28 -4.25 -18.49
CA MET A 110 -9.44 -5.08 -18.12
C MET A 110 -10.20 -4.55 -16.88
N ALA A 111 -9.89 -3.34 -16.40
CA ALA A 111 -10.54 -2.76 -15.23
C ALA A 111 -11.97 -2.31 -15.49
N LYS A 112 -12.35 -2.06 -16.75
CA LYS A 112 -13.71 -1.71 -17.15
C LYS A 112 -14.22 -2.74 -18.12
N VAL A 113 -15.42 -3.25 -17.88
CA VAL A 113 -16.09 -4.19 -18.78
C VAL A 113 -17.40 -3.58 -19.22
N GLU A 114 -17.59 -3.52 -20.53
CA GLU A 114 -18.82 -3.09 -21.16
C GLU A 114 -19.68 -4.32 -21.47
N VAL A 115 -20.95 -4.27 -21.11
CA VAL A 115 -21.94 -5.33 -21.37
C VAL A 115 -23.13 -4.73 -22.10
N ASP A 116 -23.53 -5.37 -23.19
CA ASP A 116 -24.76 -5.04 -23.90
C ASP A 116 -25.96 -5.65 -23.18
N LEU A 117 -26.81 -4.80 -22.63
CA LEU A 117 -28.02 -5.15 -21.88
C LEU A 117 -29.09 -5.74 -22.79
N SER A 118 -29.08 -5.38 -24.08
CA SER A 118 -30.07 -5.85 -25.07
C SER A 118 -30.00 -7.37 -25.30
N SER A 119 -28.84 -7.96 -25.00
CA SER A 119 -28.60 -9.40 -25.12
C SER A 119 -29.18 -10.24 -23.98
N ILE A 120 -29.63 -9.59 -22.88
CA ILE A 120 -30.06 -10.26 -21.65
C ILE A 120 -31.59 -10.23 -21.56
N PRO A 121 -32.29 -11.35 -21.82
CA PRO A 121 -33.74 -11.40 -21.67
C PRO A 121 -34.15 -11.30 -20.20
N GLU A 122 -35.36 -10.80 -19.97
CA GLU A 122 -35.98 -10.72 -18.64
C GLU A 122 -36.02 -12.09 -17.95
N GLY A 123 -35.76 -12.09 -16.64
CA GLY A 123 -35.76 -13.29 -15.79
C GLY A 123 -34.51 -14.17 -15.93
N LYS A 124 -33.51 -13.80 -16.73
CA LYS A 124 -32.25 -14.55 -16.86
C LYS A 124 -31.09 -13.90 -16.12
N ASN A 125 -30.19 -14.77 -15.66
CA ASN A 125 -28.93 -14.42 -15.03
C ASN A 125 -27.78 -14.62 -16.01
N VAL A 126 -26.94 -13.60 -16.16
CA VAL A 126 -25.67 -13.68 -16.88
C VAL A 126 -24.53 -13.51 -15.90
N ILE A 127 -23.48 -14.32 -16.09
CA ILE A 127 -22.26 -14.27 -15.28
C ILE A 127 -21.14 -13.81 -16.21
N ILE A 128 -20.58 -12.63 -15.93
CA ILE A 128 -19.38 -12.14 -16.61
C ILE A 128 -18.19 -12.17 -15.65
N LYS A 129 -16.98 -12.12 -16.20
CA LYS A 129 -15.76 -12.03 -15.40
C LYS A 129 -15.22 -10.60 -15.43
N TRP A 130 -15.09 -9.96 -14.26
CA TRP A 130 -14.53 -8.62 -14.09
C TRP A 130 -13.46 -8.63 -12.99
N ARG A 131 -12.25 -8.14 -13.28
CA ARG A 131 -11.09 -8.17 -12.35
C ARG A 131 -10.83 -9.55 -11.72
N GLY A 132 -11.09 -10.62 -12.46
CA GLY A 132 -10.95 -12.00 -11.98
C GLY A 132 -12.09 -12.50 -11.08
N LYS A 133 -13.04 -11.65 -10.70
CA LYS A 133 -14.24 -11.98 -9.92
C LYS A 133 -15.44 -12.18 -10.86
N PRO A 134 -16.37 -13.10 -10.55
CA PRO A 134 -17.64 -13.17 -11.26
C PRO A 134 -18.53 -11.97 -10.88
N VAL A 135 -19.15 -11.34 -11.87
CA VAL A 135 -20.22 -10.35 -11.67
C VAL A 135 -21.50 -11.00 -12.19
N PHE A 136 -22.53 -10.98 -11.36
CA PHE A 136 -23.87 -11.41 -11.70
C PHE A 136 -24.67 -10.21 -12.19
N ILE A 137 -25.24 -10.36 -13.37
CA ILE A 137 -26.15 -9.40 -13.99
C ILE A 137 -27.47 -10.13 -14.18
N ARG A 138 -28.51 -9.69 -13.49
CA ARG A 138 -29.87 -10.21 -13.63
C ARG A 138 -30.77 -9.12 -14.16
N HIS A 139 -31.51 -9.45 -15.21
CA HIS A 139 -32.66 -8.67 -15.64
C HIS A 139 -33.88 -9.17 -14.85
N ARG A 140 -34.31 -8.42 -13.84
CA ARG A 140 -35.38 -8.81 -12.91
C ARG A 140 -36.75 -8.53 -13.50
N THR A 141 -37.70 -9.39 -13.19
CA THR A 141 -39.12 -9.15 -13.51
C THR A 141 -39.76 -8.22 -12.46
N GLN A 142 -40.91 -7.62 -12.78
CA GLN A 142 -41.63 -6.77 -11.83
C GLN A 142 -42.00 -7.53 -10.54
N ASP A 143 -42.38 -8.80 -10.65
CA ASP A 143 -42.71 -9.65 -9.50
C ASP A 143 -41.50 -9.84 -8.55
N GLU A 144 -40.29 -9.95 -9.10
CA GLU A 144 -39.04 -10.07 -8.34
C GLU A 144 -38.67 -8.77 -7.62
N ILE A 145 -38.88 -7.64 -8.29
CA ILE A 145 -38.66 -6.30 -7.70
C ILE A 145 -39.61 -6.11 -6.53
N ASP A 146 -40.89 -6.43 -6.71
CA ASP A 146 -41.90 -6.37 -5.67
C ASP A 146 -41.56 -7.31 -4.50
N GLN A 147 -41.09 -8.52 -4.79
CA GLN A 147 -40.66 -9.48 -3.77
C GLN A 147 -39.46 -8.95 -2.97
N ALA A 148 -38.48 -8.34 -3.63
CA ALA A 148 -37.30 -7.74 -2.98
C ALA A 148 -37.71 -6.62 -2.01
N ASN A 149 -38.66 -5.78 -2.41
CA ASN A 149 -39.14 -4.64 -1.64
C ASN A 149 -40.10 -5.02 -0.50
N LYS A 150 -40.82 -6.14 -0.62
CA LYS A 150 -41.73 -6.67 0.42
C LYS A 150 -40.98 -7.30 1.61
N VAL A 151 -39.68 -7.52 1.52
CA VAL A 151 -38.87 -8.10 2.60
C VAL A 151 -38.77 -7.14 3.78
N ASN A 152 -39.03 -7.63 4.99
CA ASN A 152 -38.78 -6.88 6.22
C ASN A 152 -37.26 -6.67 6.43
N ILE A 153 -36.82 -5.42 6.31
CA ILE A 153 -35.41 -5.00 6.38
C ILE A 153 -34.80 -5.24 7.77
N SER A 154 -35.58 -5.10 8.85
CA SER A 154 -35.11 -5.29 10.22
C SER A 154 -34.87 -6.77 10.58
N ALA A 155 -35.44 -7.70 9.82
CA ALA A 155 -35.21 -9.13 10.01
C ALA A 155 -33.95 -9.64 9.29
N LEU A 156 -33.34 -8.82 8.43
CA LEU A 156 -32.10 -9.16 7.74
C LEU A 156 -30.91 -9.01 8.68
N ARG A 157 -29.90 -9.86 8.49
CA ARG A 157 -28.63 -9.77 9.22
C ARG A 157 -27.88 -8.48 8.88
N ASP A 158 -27.95 -8.08 7.61
CA ASP A 158 -27.35 -6.87 7.06
C ASP A 158 -28.49 -6.03 6.44
N PRO A 159 -29.08 -5.10 7.22
CA PRO A 159 -30.27 -4.35 6.82
C PRO A 159 -29.97 -3.38 5.67
N GLU A 160 -30.47 -3.70 4.47
CA GLU A 160 -30.28 -2.89 3.28
C GLU A 160 -31.53 -2.93 2.39
N GLU A 161 -31.96 -1.76 1.94
CA GLU A 161 -33.08 -1.61 0.98
C GLU A 161 -32.62 -1.94 -0.44
N ASP A 162 -33.55 -2.43 -1.26
CA ASP A 162 -33.22 -2.74 -2.67
C ASP A 162 -32.84 -1.48 -3.44
N SER A 163 -33.55 -0.37 -3.19
CA SER A 163 -33.31 0.97 -3.77
C SER A 163 -31.90 1.51 -3.48
N ALA A 164 -31.27 1.09 -2.38
CA ALA A 164 -29.90 1.47 -2.05
C ALA A 164 -28.86 0.62 -2.79
N ARG A 165 -29.25 -0.60 -3.22
CA ARG A 165 -28.38 -1.58 -3.88
C ARG A 165 -28.37 -1.44 -5.39
N VAL A 166 -29.47 -0.98 -5.98
CA VAL A 166 -29.62 -0.85 -7.43
C VAL A 166 -29.94 0.58 -7.82
N LYS A 167 -29.30 1.06 -8.88
CA LYS A 167 -29.65 2.34 -9.53
C LYS A 167 -30.97 2.23 -10.32
N ASN A 168 -31.11 1.15 -11.09
CA ASN A 168 -32.31 0.83 -11.88
C ASN A 168 -32.89 -0.49 -11.36
N PRO A 169 -34.17 -0.55 -10.96
CA PRO A 169 -34.74 -1.73 -10.31
C PRO A 169 -34.82 -2.96 -11.24
N GLU A 170 -34.92 -2.77 -12.54
CA GLU A 170 -34.90 -3.87 -13.53
C GLU A 170 -33.54 -4.58 -13.59
N TRP A 171 -32.45 -3.88 -13.27
CA TRP A 171 -31.10 -4.40 -13.41
C TRP A 171 -30.43 -4.59 -12.06
N LEU A 172 -30.24 -5.84 -11.66
CA LEU A 172 -29.42 -6.19 -10.51
C LEU A 172 -28.01 -6.55 -10.97
N ILE A 173 -27.03 -5.73 -10.58
CA ILE A 173 -25.61 -5.95 -10.82
C ILE A 173 -24.92 -6.14 -9.49
N MET A 174 -24.29 -7.30 -9.28
CA MET A 174 -23.57 -7.58 -8.04
C MET A 174 -22.37 -8.50 -8.24
N LEU A 175 -21.43 -8.47 -7.31
CA LEU A 175 -20.29 -9.38 -7.30
C LEU A 175 -20.75 -10.76 -6.81
N GLY A 176 -20.50 -11.78 -7.62
CA GLY A 176 -20.77 -13.19 -7.32
C GLY A 176 -19.76 -13.81 -6.35
N VAL A 177 -19.28 -13.04 -5.37
CA VAL A 177 -18.27 -13.46 -4.40
C VAL A 177 -18.94 -13.51 -3.04
N CYS A 178 -19.13 -14.73 -2.53
CA CYS A 178 -19.73 -14.95 -1.22
C CYS A 178 -18.89 -14.29 -0.12
N THR A 179 -19.52 -13.46 0.71
CA THR A 179 -18.88 -12.71 1.81
C THR A 179 -18.40 -13.58 2.97
N HIS A 180 -18.64 -14.90 2.94
CA HIS A 180 -18.05 -15.82 3.89
C HIS A 180 -16.54 -16.04 3.62
N LEU A 181 -16.21 -16.67 2.49
CA LEU A 181 -14.83 -17.06 2.13
C LEU A 181 -14.55 -16.93 0.62
N GLY A 182 -15.42 -16.24 -0.14
CA GLY A 182 -15.19 -15.92 -1.54
C GLY A 182 -15.61 -16.98 -2.57
N CYS A 183 -16.35 -18.02 -2.16
CA CYS A 183 -16.96 -18.97 -3.10
C CYS A 183 -17.97 -18.28 -4.05
N VAL A 184 -18.24 -18.91 -5.20
CA VAL A 184 -19.22 -18.41 -6.17
C VAL A 184 -20.61 -19.01 -5.87
N PRO A 185 -21.62 -18.18 -5.55
CA PRO A 185 -22.99 -18.65 -5.39
C PRO A 185 -23.60 -19.11 -6.73
N ILE A 186 -24.45 -20.12 -6.69
CA ILE A 186 -25.21 -20.62 -7.84
C ILE A 186 -26.51 -19.82 -7.93
N GLY A 187 -26.86 -19.30 -9.11
CA GLY A 187 -28.10 -18.56 -9.33
C GLY A 187 -29.33 -19.48 -9.46
N GLU A 188 -30.52 -18.90 -9.22
CA GLU A 188 -31.82 -19.60 -9.25
C GLU A 188 -31.86 -20.82 -8.31
N ALA A 189 -31.12 -20.73 -7.20
CA ALA A 189 -30.97 -21.81 -6.23
C ALA A 189 -31.11 -21.32 -4.79
N GLY A 190 -31.53 -22.25 -3.92
CA GLY A 190 -31.72 -22.01 -2.50
C GLY A 190 -33.12 -21.53 -2.11
N ASP A 191 -33.36 -21.52 -0.80
CA ASP A 191 -34.67 -21.32 -0.17
C ASP A 191 -35.36 -19.95 -0.43
N TYR A 192 -34.64 -18.96 -0.98
CA TYR A 192 -35.14 -17.57 -1.12
C TYR A 192 -35.20 -17.07 -2.57
N GLY A 193 -35.15 -17.97 -3.55
CA GLY A 193 -35.34 -17.64 -4.96
C GLY A 193 -34.23 -16.79 -5.59
N GLY A 194 -33.09 -16.61 -4.90
CA GLY A 194 -31.95 -15.85 -5.38
C GLY A 194 -30.75 -16.76 -5.68
N TRP A 195 -29.78 -16.76 -4.77
CA TRP A 195 -28.52 -17.48 -4.93
C TRP A 195 -28.20 -18.39 -3.75
N PHE A 196 -27.55 -19.51 -4.03
CA PHE A 196 -27.09 -20.47 -3.03
C PHE A 196 -25.59 -20.72 -3.14
N CYS A 197 -24.87 -20.52 -2.04
CA CYS A 197 -23.45 -20.83 -1.93
C CYS A 197 -23.26 -22.24 -1.33
N PRO A 198 -22.83 -23.23 -2.13
CA PRO A 198 -22.75 -24.63 -1.70
C PRO A 198 -21.63 -24.91 -0.69
N CYS A 199 -20.66 -23.99 -0.53
CA CYS A 199 -19.49 -24.22 0.32
C CYS A 199 -19.87 -24.41 1.80
N HIS A 200 -20.75 -23.57 2.33
CA HIS A 200 -21.18 -23.61 3.72
C HIS A 200 -22.68 -23.32 3.90
N GLY A 201 -23.45 -23.44 2.81
CA GLY A 201 -24.91 -23.29 2.83
C GLY A 201 -25.40 -21.86 3.08
N SER A 202 -24.74 -20.86 2.48
CA SER A 202 -25.23 -19.48 2.53
C SER A 202 -26.30 -19.24 1.47
N HIS A 203 -27.46 -18.73 1.87
CA HIS A 203 -28.57 -18.42 0.97
C HIS A 203 -28.77 -16.90 0.87
N TYR A 204 -28.87 -16.43 -0.35
CA TYR A 204 -29.11 -15.04 -0.71
C TYR A 204 -30.47 -14.90 -1.38
N ASP A 205 -31.16 -13.80 -1.10
CA ASP A 205 -32.43 -13.47 -1.75
C ASP A 205 -32.23 -12.87 -3.16
N ILE A 206 -33.33 -12.51 -3.83
CA ILE A 206 -33.33 -11.96 -5.19
C ILE A 206 -32.65 -10.58 -5.31
N SER A 207 -32.31 -9.91 -4.19
CA SER A 207 -31.53 -8.67 -4.14
C SER A 207 -30.05 -8.93 -3.79
N GLY A 208 -29.67 -10.20 -3.60
CA GLY A 208 -28.34 -10.61 -3.19
C GLY A 208 -28.07 -10.41 -1.69
N ARG A 209 -29.11 -10.29 -0.87
CA ARG A 209 -28.96 -10.08 0.58
C ARG A 209 -28.90 -11.40 1.33
N ILE A 210 -28.08 -11.47 2.36
CA ILE A 210 -27.87 -12.70 3.13
C ILE A 210 -29.08 -13.01 4.01
N ARG A 211 -29.63 -14.22 3.87
CA ARG A 211 -30.79 -14.70 4.65
C ARG A 211 -30.41 -15.78 5.65
N LYS A 212 -29.55 -16.71 5.24
CA LYS A 212 -29.22 -17.92 6.00
C LYS A 212 -27.78 -18.33 5.73
N GLY A 213 -27.15 -19.01 6.69
CA GLY A 213 -25.78 -19.50 6.62
C GLY A 213 -24.77 -18.61 7.35
N PRO A 214 -23.46 -18.90 7.22
CA PRO A 214 -22.41 -18.22 7.98
C PRO A 214 -21.94 -16.89 7.40
N ALA A 215 -22.28 -16.56 6.15
CA ALA A 215 -21.91 -15.28 5.55
C ALA A 215 -22.39 -14.08 6.41
N PRO A 216 -21.52 -13.10 6.71
CA PRO A 216 -21.87 -11.99 7.59
C PRO A 216 -22.64 -10.86 6.88
N LEU A 217 -22.37 -10.63 5.59
CA LEU A 217 -22.81 -9.46 4.83
C LEU A 217 -23.53 -9.84 3.53
N ASN A 218 -24.28 -8.88 2.96
CA ASN A 218 -24.88 -8.99 1.62
C ASN A 218 -23.82 -9.09 0.52
N LEU A 219 -24.19 -9.53 -0.68
CA LEU A 219 -23.28 -9.51 -1.83
C LEU A 219 -22.93 -8.06 -2.19
N GLU A 220 -21.66 -7.81 -2.49
CA GLU A 220 -21.14 -6.47 -2.79
C GLU A 220 -21.65 -6.01 -4.16
N ILE A 221 -22.06 -4.75 -4.27
CA ILE A 221 -22.43 -4.11 -5.53
C ILE A 221 -21.17 -3.44 -6.10
N PRO A 222 -20.71 -3.79 -7.32
CA PRO A 222 -19.56 -3.11 -7.92
C PRO A 222 -19.94 -1.67 -8.31
N GLU A 223 -18.97 -0.82 -8.54
CA GLU A 223 -19.23 0.47 -9.18
C GLU A 223 -19.58 0.23 -10.66
N TYR A 224 -20.75 0.72 -11.08
CA TYR A 224 -21.22 0.58 -12.46
C TYR A 224 -21.98 1.83 -12.90
N ASP A 225 -22.03 2.07 -14.20
CA ASP A 225 -22.76 3.18 -14.79
C ASP A 225 -23.46 2.80 -16.09
N PHE A 226 -24.47 3.59 -16.46
CA PHE A 226 -25.24 3.44 -17.70
C PHE A 226 -24.97 4.66 -18.60
N PRO A 227 -23.84 4.68 -19.34
CA PRO A 227 -23.46 5.84 -20.14
C PRO A 227 -24.37 6.06 -21.36
N GLU A 228 -24.92 4.99 -21.94
CA GLU A 228 -25.80 5.00 -23.10
C GLU A 228 -26.93 3.98 -22.88
N ASP A 229 -28.09 4.19 -23.52
CA ASP A 229 -29.19 3.24 -23.49
C ASP A 229 -28.73 1.88 -24.06
N GLY A 230 -28.89 0.82 -23.25
CA GLY A 230 -28.51 -0.54 -23.64
C GLY A 230 -27.06 -0.93 -23.31
N LYS A 231 -26.21 -0.02 -22.79
CA LYS A 231 -24.84 -0.35 -22.37
C LYS A 231 -24.64 -0.19 -20.87
N LEU A 232 -24.06 -1.21 -20.25
CA LEU A 232 -23.63 -1.22 -18.86
C LEU A 232 -22.10 -1.22 -18.81
N VAL A 233 -21.51 -0.29 -18.07
CA VAL A 233 -20.07 -0.28 -17.79
C VAL A 233 -19.84 -0.60 -16.33
N VAL A 234 -19.06 -1.63 -16.05
CA VAL A 234 -18.67 -2.03 -14.68
C VAL A 234 -17.20 -1.65 -14.45
N GLY A 235 -16.95 -0.73 -13.51
CA GLY A 235 -15.62 -0.30 -13.04
C GLY A 235 -15.20 1.15 -13.32
#